data_AF-A0A8T6LIB5-F1
#
_entry.id   AF-A0A8T6LIB5-F1
#
_cell.length_a   1.000
_cell.length_b   1.000
_cell.length_c   1.000
_cell.angle_alpha   90.00
_cell.angle_beta   90.00
_cell.angle_gamma   90.00
#
_symmetry.space_group_name_H-M   'P 1'
#
loop_
_entity.id
_entity.type
_entity.pdbx_description
1 polymer ?
#
loop_
_entity_poly.entity_id
_entity_poly.type
_entity_poly.pdbx_seq_one_letter_code
_entity_poly.pdbx_strand_id
1 'polypeptide(L)'
;MRLQDFNREAGRRVKKWKPARTADDLSRAREADFLLILESISVVGKSVKQELENALKLRNGCGHPNSLQVGEAKAAAHVESLILNVYSKF
;
A
#
# COMPACT_ATOMS: atom_id res chain seq x y z
N MET A 1 -10.16 -11.09 -0.79
CA MET A 1 -9.31 -10.52 -1.86
C MET A 1 -9.52 -11.30 -3.16
N ARG A 2 -9.69 -10.63 -4.31
CA ARG A 2 -9.81 -11.30 -5.63
C ARG A 2 -8.42 -11.70 -6.15
N LEU A 3 -7.87 -12.81 -5.64
CA LEU A 3 -6.48 -13.23 -5.88
C LEU A 3 -6.16 -13.48 -7.38
N GLN A 4 -7.12 -13.99 -8.14
CA GLN A 4 -6.95 -14.19 -9.59
C GLN A 4 -6.77 -12.86 -10.33
N ASP A 5 -7.60 -11.85 -10.00
CA ASP A 5 -7.49 -10.51 -10.56
C ASP A 5 -6.18 -9.83 -10.16
N PHE A 6 -5.80 -9.97 -8.89
CA PHE A 6 -4.52 -9.48 -8.38
C PHE A 6 -3.36 -10.07 -9.18
N ASN A 7 -3.31 -11.39 -9.33
CA ASN A 7 -2.24 -12.07 -10.06
C ASN A 7 -2.17 -11.66 -11.53
N ARG A 8 -3.32 -11.43 -12.16
CA ARG A 8 -3.40 -10.95 -13.55
C ARG A 8 -2.79 -9.56 -13.69
N GLU A 9 -3.17 -8.62 -12.83
CA GLU A 9 -2.63 -7.25 -12.89
C GLU A 9 -1.17 -7.18 -12.42
N ALA A 10 -0.79 -7.95 -11.40
CA ALA A 10 0.59 -8.05 -10.94
C ALA A 10 1.51 -8.60 -12.04
N GLY A 11 1.04 -9.57 -12.84
CA GLY A 11 1.77 -10.09 -14.00
C GLY A 11 2.10 -9.05 -15.08
N ARG A 12 1.31 -7.96 -15.16
CA ARG A 12 1.54 -6.86 -16.10
C ARG A 12 2.51 -5.80 -15.57
N ARG A 13 2.57 -5.63 -14.24
CA ARG A 13 3.26 -4.51 -13.58
C ARG A 13 4.58 -4.90 -12.92
N VAL A 14 4.61 -6.08 -12.30
CA VAL A 14 5.75 -6.55 -11.51
C VAL A 14 6.62 -7.47 -12.38
N LYS A 15 7.85 -7.02 -12.63
CA LYS A 15 8.83 -7.80 -13.41
C LYS A 15 9.08 -9.15 -12.73
N LYS A 16 9.02 -10.24 -13.50
CA LYS A 16 9.19 -11.63 -13.00
C LYS A 16 8.17 -12.02 -11.92
N TRP A 17 6.94 -11.50 -11.99
CA TRP A 17 5.87 -11.91 -11.08
C TRP A 17 5.65 -13.43 -11.10
N LYS A 18 5.57 -14.03 -9.92
CA LYS A 18 5.12 -15.40 -9.73
C LYS A 18 3.75 -15.36 -9.06
N PRO A 19 2.71 -16.01 -9.62
CA PRO A 19 1.38 -15.98 -9.05
C PRO A 19 1.38 -16.27 -7.55
N ALA A 20 0.83 -15.33 -6.78
CA ALA A 20 0.65 -15.46 -5.35
C ALA A 20 -0.42 -16.51 -5.04
N ARG A 21 -0.16 -17.30 -4.01
CA ARG A 21 -1.04 -18.34 -3.46
C ARG A 21 -1.27 -18.11 -1.97
N THR A 22 -0.30 -17.52 -1.27
CA THR A 22 -0.37 -17.17 0.14
C THR A 22 -0.31 -15.64 0.34
N ALA A 23 -0.58 -15.18 1.56
CA ALA A 23 -0.41 -13.78 1.92
C ALA A 23 1.06 -13.32 1.76
N ASP A 24 2.01 -14.17 2.15
CA ASP A 24 3.45 -13.87 2.04
C ASP A 24 3.88 -13.64 0.59
N ASP A 25 3.25 -14.34 -0.37
CA ASP A 25 3.58 -14.15 -1.78
C ASP A 25 3.25 -12.73 -2.29
N LEU A 26 2.33 -12.02 -1.63
CA LEU A 26 1.99 -10.63 -1.97
C LEU A 26 3.16 -9.67 -1.70
N SER A 27 4.03 -10.00 -0.74
CA SER A 27 5.23 -9.21 -0.40
C SER A 27 6.26 -9.14 -1.54
N ARG A 28 6.12 -9.97 -2.58
CA ARG A 28 6.94 -9.91 -3.80
C ARG A 28 6.68 -8.64 -4.61
N ALA A 29 5.52 -8.00 -4.44
CA ALA A 29 5.25 -6.70 -5.02
C ALA A 29 5.82 -5.61 -4.11
N ARG A 30 6.43 -4.57 -4.70
CA ARG A 30 6.75 -3.37 -3.92
C ARG A 30 5.43 -2.75 -3.44
N GLU A 31 5.44 -2.15 -2.26
CA GLU A 31 4.20 -1.65 -1.63
C GLU A 31 3.47 -0.60 -2.49
N ALA A 32 4.22 0.25 -3.20
CA ALA A 32 3.64 1.19 -4.15
C ALA A 32 2.93 0.47 -5.33
N ASP A 33 3.55 -0.58 -5.86
CA ASP A 33 2.94 -1.40 -6.93
C ASP A 33 1.73 -2.16 -6.40
N PHE A 34 1.77 -2.64 -5.14
CA PHE A 34 0.66 -3.30 -4.47
C PHE A 34 -0.58 -2.38 -4.40
N LEU A 35 -0.42 -1.14 -3.95
CA LEU A 35 -1.51 -0.15 -3.90
C LEU A 35 -2.10 0.16 -5.29
N LEU A 36 -1.25 0.28 -6.32
CA LEU A 36 -1.69 0.49 -7.70
C LEU A 36 -2.47 -0.72 -8.24
N ILE A 37 -2.05 -1.93 -7.90
CA ILE A 37 -2.76 -3.16 -8.29
C ILE A 37 -4.13 -3.17 -7.61
N LEU A 38 -4.21 -2.91 -6.31
CA LEU A 38 -5.48 -2.89 -5.56
C LEU A 38 -6.48 -1.86 -6.12
N GLU A 39 -6.01 -0.68 -6.52
CA GLU A 39 -6.85 0.30 -7.22
C GLU A 39 -7.33 -0.24 -8.57
N SER A 40 -6.42 -0.81 -9.36
CA SER A 40 -6.73 -1.31 -10.72
C SER A 40 -7.78 -2.42 -10.71
N ILE A 41 -7.82 -3.23 -9.66
CA ILE A 41 -8.82 -4.29 -9.47
C ILE A 41 -10.02 -3.84 -8.61
N SER A 42 -10.15 -2.54 -8.36
CA SER A 42 -11.25 -1.91 -7.59
C SER A 42 -11.42 -2.44 -6.16
N VAL A 43 -10.35 -2.94 -5.54
CA VAL A 43 -10.35 -3.29 -4.10
C VAL A 43 -10.28 -2.03 -3.24
N VAL A 44 -9.56 -1.00 -3.70
CA VAL A 44 -9.57 0.33 -3.10
C VAL A 44 -9.90 1.39 -4.16
N GLY A 45 -10.55 2.47 -3.75
CA GLY A 45 -10.80 3.61 -4.63
C GLY A 45 -9.56 4.50 -4.79
N LYS A 46 -9.58 5.37 -5.80
CA LYS A 46 -8.49 6.31 -6.11
C LYS A 46 -8.07 7.17 -4.92
N SER A 47 -9.03 7.72 -4.18
CA SER A 47 -8.76 8.57 -3.01
C SER A 47 -8.07 7.78 -1.89
N VAL A 48 -8.57 6.57 -1.59
CA VAL A 48 -7.97 5.68 -0.59
C VAL A 48 -6.55 5.30 -1.02
N LYS A 49 -6.35 4.94 -2.29
CA LYS A 49 -5.01 4.67 -2.83
C LYS A 49 -4.06 5.85 -2.61
N GLN A 50 -4.50 7.07 -2.90
CA GLN A 50 -3.68 8.27 -2.76
C GLN A 50 -3.27 8.52 -1.31
N GLU A 51 -4.20 8.37 -0.35
CA GLU A 51 -3.91 8.52 1.07
C GLU A 51 -2.94 7.44 1.58
N LEU A 52 -3.14 6.19 1.19
CA LEU A 52 -2.22 5.10 1.55
C LEU A 52 -0.83 5.28 0.93
N GLU A 53 -0.74 5.83 -0.28
CA GLU A 53 0.54 6.15 -0.91
C GLU A 53 1.26 7.29 -0.18
N ASN A 54 0.53 8.31 0.28
CA ASN A 54 1.08 9.38 1.10
C ASN A 54 1.59 8.85 2.45
N ALA A 55 0.81 7.97 3.09
CA ALA A 55 1.19 7.29 4.32
C ALA A 55 2.48 6.46 4.13
N LEU A 56 2.56 5.70 3.03
CA LEU A 56 3.75 4.93 2.66
C LEU A 56 4.99 5.83 2.49
N LYS A 57 4.85 6.95 1.79
CA LYS A 57 5.94 7.93 1.60
C LYS A 57 6.39 8.54 2.93
N LEU A 58 5.46 8.89 3.81
CA LEU A 58 5.78 9.43 5.14
C LEU A 58 6.57 8.40 5.97
N ARG A 59 6.09 7.15 6.03
CA ARG A 59 6.77 6.06 6.73
C ARG A 59 8.19 5.85 6.19
N ASN A 60 8.34 5.75 4.87
CA ASN A 60 9.64 5.58 4.24
C ASN A 60 10.58 6.77 4.52
N GLY A 61 10.06 7.99 4.49
CA GLY A 61 10.80 9.19 4.88
C GLY A 61 11.32 9.13 6.31
N CYS A 62 10.50 8.65 7.26
CA CYS A 62 10.93 8.51 8.66
C CYS A 62 11.98 7.40 8.87
N GLY A 63 12.00 6.38 8.01
CA GLY A 63 12.94 5.26 8.09
C GLY A 63 14.33 5.52 7.49
N HIS A 64 14.53 6.67 6.85
CA HIS A 64 15.83 7.05 6.26
C HIS A 64 16.52 8.13 7.10
N PRO A 65 17.85 8.09 7.24
CA PRO A 65 18.60 9.17 7.89
C PRO A 65 18.51 10.44 7.04
N ASN A 66 17.62 11.34 7.42
CA ASN A 66 17.39 12.62 6.75
C ASN A 66 16.98 13.69 7.77
N SER A 67 16.77 14.92 7.29
CA SER A 67 16.35 16.07 8.11
C SER A 67 14.84 16.16 8.33
N LEU A 68 14.07 15.12 7.99
CA LEU A 68 12.61 15.13 8.17
C LEU A 68 12.26 15.12 9.65
N GLN A 69 11.59 16.17 10.09
CA GLN A 69 11.01 16.25 11.42
C GLN A 69 9.50 16.03 11.33
N VAL A 70 8.97 15.14 12.17
CA VAL A 70 7.54 14.83 12.24
C VAL A 70 7.02 15.20 13.63
N GLY A 71 6.13 16.20 13.67
CA GLY A 71 5.45 16.59 14.90
C GLY A 71 4.32 15.62 15.29
N GLU A 72 3.89 15.70 16.55
CA GLU A 72 2.89 14.81 17.14
C GLU A 72 1.55 14.79 16.37
N ALA A 73 1.00 15.96 16.01
CA ALA A 73 -0.27 16.05 15.28
C ALA A 73 -0.23 15.30 13.94
N LYS A 74 0.92 15.33 13.24
CA LYS A 74 1.10 14.62 11.97
C LYS A 74 1.20 13.11 12.18
N ALA A 75 1.85 12.67 13.26
CA ALA A 75 1.91 11.25 13.62
C ALA A 75 0.52 10.71 14.00
N ALA A 76 -0.25 11.46 14.79
CA ALA A 76 -1.62 11.10 15.17
C ALA A 76 -2.53 10.96 13.94
N ALA A 77 -2.52 11.96 13.04
CA ALA A 77 -3.30 11.92 11.81
C ALA A 77 -2.91 10.74 10.90
N HIS A 78 -1.62 10.38 10.84
CA HIS A 78 -1.14 9.23 10.08
C HIS A 78 -1.71 7.91 10.63
N VAL A 79 -1.67 7.71 11.94
CA VAL A 79 -2.21 6.51 12.60
C VAL A 79 -3.72 6.41 12.39
N GLU A 80 -4.45 7.51 12.61
CA GLU A 80 -5.89 7.57 12.39
C GLU A 80 -6.27 7.21 10.94
N SER A 81 -5.53 7.75 9.97
CA SER A 81 -5.75 7.45 8.55
C SER A 81 -5.61 5.96 8.24
N LEU A 82 -4.63 5.28 8.83
CA LEU A 82 -4.45 3.83 8.67
C LEU A 82 -5.58 3.04 9.35
N ILE A 83 -6.05 3.47 10.53
CA ILE A 83 -7.17 2.83 11.23
C ILE A 83 -8.42 2.87 10.36
N LEU A 84 -8.76 4.04 9.81
CA LEU A 84 -10.00 4.22 9.05
C LEU A 84 -9.99 3.54 7.68
N ASN A 85 -8.84 3.52 7.02
CA ASN A 85 -8.72 3.07 5.62
C ASN A 85 -8.14 1.66 5.46
N VAL A 86 -7.52 1.10 6.50
CA VAL A 86 -6.93 -0.25 6.48
C VAL A 86 -7.56 -1.12 7.56
N TYR A 87 -7.24 -0.87 8.83
CA TYR A 87 -7.54 -1.80 9.93
C TYR A 87 -9.04 -1.94 10.24
N SER A 88 -9.85 -0.91 9.98
CA SER A 88 -11.30 -0.99 10.16
C SER A 88 -12.04 -1.56 8.95
N LYS A 89 -11.34 -1.83 7.84
CA LYS A 89 -11.95 -2.24 6.56
C LYS A 89 -11.61 -3.66 6.13
N PHE A 90 -10.40 -4.14 6.44
CA PHE A 90 -9.86 -5.41 5.97
C PHE A 90 -9.35 -6.26 7.13
#